data_AF-A0A7H9AKG2-F1
#
_entry.id   AF-A0A7H9AKG2-F1
#
_cell.length_a   1.000
_cell.length_b   1.000
_cell.length_c   1.000
_cell.angle_alpha   90.00
_cell.angle_beta   90.00
_cell.angle_gamma   90.00
#
_symmetry.space_group_name_H-M   'P 1'
#
loop_
_entity.id
_entity.type
_entity.pdbx_description
1 polymer ?
#
loop_
_entity_poly.entity_id
_entity_poly.type
_entity_poly.pdbx_seq_one_letter_code
_entity_poly.pdbx_strand_id
1 'polypeptide(L)'
;MYTLLYIIPGIALLVSLLAIIAPKSYDVSRDIEISKPKDEVFNYLKYLKNMDEWSPWAKKDPNMNKKLIGIDGEVGAISYWNGNKDVGEGEQEIKNIVEGDRIESELRFLKPWKSISDCYTKVEDVPNGKTKVIWGFTGENKFPMNIVMLFMSMDKMVGKDFEEGLSTLKTTLESRE
;
A
#
# COMPACT_ATOMS: atom_id res chain seq x y z
N MET A 1 29.87 32.69 20.23
CA MET A 1 28.64 33.32 19.71
C MET A 1 28.62 33.42 18.18
N TYR A 2 29.77 33.62 17.50
CA TYR A 2 29.84 33.68 16.02
C TYR A 2 29.75 32.33 15.29
N THR A 3 30.08 31.21 15.93
CA THR A 3 29.99 29.86 15.33
C THR A 3 28.54 29.46 15.00
N LEU A 4 27.58 29.77 15.88
CA LEU A 4 26.15 29.59 15.61
C LEU A 4 25.67 30.39 14.39
N LEU A 5 26.31 31.53 14.08
CA LEU A 5 25.95 32.41 12.97
C LEU A 5 26.29 31.81 11.60
N TYR A 6 27.25 30.88 11.52
CA TYR A 6 27.62 30.15 10.30
C TYR A 6 27.04 28.74 10.24
N ILE A 7 26.79 28.11 11.40
CA ILE A 7 26.19 26.78 11.48
C ILE A 7 24.73 26.79 11.00
N ILE A 8 23.93 27.79 11.39
CA ILE A 8 22.52 27.88 11.02
C ILE A 8 22.34 28.03 9.49
N PRO A 9 23.05 28.94 8.79
CA PRO A 9 23.02 29.02 7.33
C PRO A 9 23.57 27.77 6.64
N GLY A 10 24.61 27.15 7.21
CA GLY A 10 25.17 25.90 6.68
C GLY A 10 24.18 24.74 6.73
N ILE A 11 23.47 24.58 7.85
CA ILE A 11 22.40 23.58 8.00
C ILE A 11 21.24 23.91 7.05
N ALA A 12 20.83 25.17 6.95
CA ALA A 12 19.77 25.59 6.04
C ALA A 12 20.11 25.30 4.57
N LEU A 13 21.36 25.55 4.17
CA LEU A 13 21.86 25.23 2.83
C LEU A 13 21.85 23.72 2.57
N LEU A 14 22.33 22.93 3.54
CA LEU A 14 22.35 21.47 3.45
C LEU A 14 20.93 20.89 3.32
N VAL A 15 20.00 21.34 4.16
CA VAL A 15 18.59 20.91 4.11
C VAL A 15 17.95 21.31 2.77
N SER A 16 18.27 22.50 2.25
CA SER A 16 17.77 22.95 0.94
C SER A 16 18.28 22.08 -0.20
N LEU A 17 19.57 21.72 -0.19
CA LEU A 17 20.16 20.81 -1.19
C LEU A 17 19.52 19.43 -1.12
N LEU A 18 19.35 18.87 0.09
CA LEU A 18 18.68 17.58 0.28
C LEU A 18 17.23 17.61 -0.18
N ALA A 19 16.49 18.69 0.07
CA ALA A 19 15.11 18.85 -0.38
C ALA A 19 14.97 18.88 -1.92
N ILE A 20 15.97 19.42 -2.63
CA ILE A 20 15.99 19.49 -4.09
C ILE A 20 16.25 18.11 -4.71
N ILE A 21 17.12 17.30 -4.07
CA ILE A 21 17.53 15.98 -4.57
C ILE A 21 16.51 14.88 -4.16
N ALA A 22 15.78 15.09 -3.07
CA ALA A 22 14.85 14.10 -2.52
C ALA A 22 13.73 13.71 -3.52
N PRO A 23 13.41 12.40 -3.64
CA PRO A 23 12.34 11.94 -4.50
C PRO A 23 10.99 12.47 -3.99
N LYS A 24 10.28 13.15 -4.89
CA LYS A 24 8.98 13.79 -4.60
C LYS A 24 7.82 12.79 -4.61
N SER A 25 8.00 11.66 -5.28
CA SER A 25 7.04 10.55 -5.30
C SER A 25 7.75 9.25 -4.95
N TYR A 26 6.96 8.27 -4.50
CA TYR A 26 7.38 6.89 -4.38
C TYR A 26 6.41 6.00 -5.14
N ASP A 27 6.96 4.92 -5.69
CA ASP A 27 6.22 3.81 -6.26
C ASP A 27 6.91 2.54 -5.74
N VAL A 28 6.18 1.77 -4.94
CA VAL A 28 6.63 0.48 -4.45
C VAL A 28 5.57 -0.54 -4.82
N SER A 29 5.98 -1.55 -5.56
CA SER A 29 5.13 -2.68 -5.90
C SER A 29 5.86 -3.99 -5.79
N ARG A 30 5.09 -5.07 -5.61
CA ARG A 30 5.54 -6.45 -5.76
C ARG A 30 4.57 -7.18 -6.67
N ASP A 31 5.06 -8.28 -7.23
CA ASP A 31 4.24 -9.14 -8.07
C ASP A 31 4.45 -10.62 -7.76
N ILE A 32 3.44 -11.42 -8.10
CA ILE A 32 3.49 -12.87 -7.99
C ILE A 32 2.62 -13.51 -9.09
N GLU A 33 3.03 -14.68 -9.56
CA GLU A 33 2.19 -15.53 -10.42
C GLU A 33 1.34 -16.49 -9.58
N ILE A 34 0.04 -16.52 -9.85
CA ILE A 34 -0.96 -17.38 -9.22
C ILE A 34 -1.52 -18.34 -10.27
N SER A 35 -1.58 -19.62 -9.94
CA SER A 35 -2.06 -20.69 -10.85
C SER A 35 -3.58 -20.78 -10.88
N LYS A 36 -4.23 -19.64 -11.18
CA LYS A 36 -5.68 -19.50 -11.31
C LYS A 36 -6.04 -18.57 -12.49
N PRO A 37 -7.23 -18.76 -13.10
CA PRO A 37 -7.71 -17.90 -14.18
C PRO A 37 -7.83 -16.44 -13.76
N LYS A 38 -7.55 -15.52 -14.70
CA LYS A 38 -7.54 -14.07 -14.45
C LYS A 38 -8.84 -13.55 -13.85
N ASP A 39 -9.98 -14.03 -14.35
CA ASP A 39 -11.30 -13.62 -13.88
C ASP A 39 -11.55 -14.04 -12.43
N GLU A 40 -11.09 -15.23 -12.02
CA GLU A 40 -11.23 -15.71 -10.64
C GLU A 40 -10.38 -14.86 -9.69
N VAL A 41 -9.13 -14.59 -10.08
CA VAL A 41 -8.20 -13.76 -9.29
C VAL A 41 -8.71 -12.32 -9.18
N PHE A 42 -9.17 -11.73 -10.28
CA PHE A 42 -9.71 -10.37 -10.28
C PHE A 42 -10.96 -10.26 -9.41
N ASN A 43 -11.93 -11.17 -9.58
CA ASN A 43 -13.16 -11.17 -8.79
C ASN A 43 -12.87 -11.37 -7.31
N TYR A 44 -11.84 -12.14 -6.95
CA TYR A 44 -11.41 -12.26 -5.56
C TYR A 44 -10.83 -10.96 -5.00
N LEU A 45 -9.94 -10.30 -5.75
CA LEU A 45 -9.25 -9.08 -5.33
C LEU A 45 -10.15 -7.85 -5.26
N LYS A 46 -11.26 -7.85 -6.03
CA LYS A 46 -12.24 -6.77 -6.09
C LYS A 46 -12.92 -6.50 -4.74
N TYR A 47 -13.11 -7.52 -3.91
CA TYR A 47 -13.79 -7.38 -2.62
C TYR A 47 -12.81 -7.02 -1.49
N LEU A 48 -13.04 -5.89 -0.82
CA LEU A 48 -12.21 -5.42 0.28
C LEU A 48 -12.25 -6.39 1.46
N LYS A 49 -13.37 -7.09 1.69
CA LYS A 49 -13.47 -8.11 2.75
C LYS A 49 -12.47 -9.26 2.53
N ASN A 50 -12.19 -9.62 1.27
CA ASN A 50 -11.29 -10.73 0.95
C ASN A 50 -9.84 -10.36 1.24
N MET A 51 -9.52 -9.07 1.28
CA MET A 51 -8.19 -8.56 1.63
C MET A 51 -7.77 -9.01 3.04
N ASP A 52 -8.71 -9.22 3.94
CA ASP A 52 -8.44 -9.70 5.30
C ASP A 52 -7.80 -11.10 5.35
N GLU A 53 -8.07 -11.94 4.36
CA GLU A 53 -7.58 -13.32 4.34
C GLU A 53 -6.09 -13.42 4.01
N TRP A 54 -5.55 -12.43 3.30
CA TRP A 54 -4.18 -12.46 2.79
C TRP A 54 -3.33 -11.27 3.21
N SER A 55 -3.93 -10.19 3.70
CA SER A 55 -3.22 -9.01 4.16
C SER A 55 -2.33 -9.32 5.39
N PRO A 56 -1.05 -8.93 5.37
CA PRO A 56 -0.16 -9.10 6.52
C PRO A 56 -0.61 -8.26 7.72
N TRP A 57 -1.26 -7.11 7.49
CA TRP A 57 -1.73 -6.24 8.57
C TRP A 57 -2.91 -6.84 9.33
N ALA A 58 -3.79 -7.61 8.66
CA ALA A 58 -4.85 -8.34 9.33
C ALA A 58 -4.30 -9.44 10.27
N LYS A 59 -3.15 -10.05 9.93
CA LYS A 59 -2.45 -11.00 10.80
C LYS A 59 -1.78 -10.32 12.00
N LYS A 60 -1.28 -9.09 11.84
CA LYS A 60 -0.62 -8.31 12.90
C LYS A 60 -1.58 -7.91 14.02
N ASP A 61 -2.88 -7.78 13.73
CA ASP A 61 -3.90 -7.55 14.74
C ASP A 61 -5.20 -8.36 14.49
N PRO A 62 -5.31 -9.56 15.09
CA PRO A 62 -6.52 -10.36 15.01
C PRO A 62 -7.76 -9.73 15.65
N ASN A 63 -7.58 -8.75 16.54
CA ASN A 63 -8.67 -8.08 17.26
C ASN A 63 -9.07 -6.74 16.61
N MET A 64 -8.56 -6.47 15.41
CA MET A 64 -8.80 -5.23 14.69
C MET A 64 -10.30 -5.01 14.44
N ASN A 65 -10.82 -3.87 14.88
CA ASN A 65 -12.22 -3.52 14.64
C ASN A 65 -12.36 -3.01 13.20
N LYS A 66 -13.05 -3.78 12.37
CA LYS A 66 -13.27 -3.47 10.97
C LYS A 66 -14.73 -3.11 10.69
N LYS A 67 -14.92 -2.18 9.76
CA LYS A 67 -16.24 -1.79 9.26
C LYS A 67 -16.17 -1.63 7.76
N LEU A 68 -17.07 -2.31 7.06
CA LEU A 68 -17.30 -2.08 5.64
C LEU A 68 -18.47 -1.10 5.47
N ILE A 69 -18.28 -0.07 4.67
CA ILE A 69 -19.27 0.95 4.35
C ILE A 69 -19.47 0.95 2.83
N GLY A 70 -20.73 0.92 2.38
CA GLY A 70 -21.08 0.82 0.96
C GLY A 70 -21.28 -0.63 0.49
N ILE A 71 -21.24 -0.83 -0.84
CA ILE A 71 -21.39 -2.13 -1.49
C ILE A 71 -20.00 -2.66 -1.80
N ASP A 72 -19.61 -3.79 -1.20
CA ASP A 72 -18.27 -4.36 -1.41
C ASP A 72 -18.01 -4.68 -2.89
N GLY A 73 -16.81 -4.38 -3.36
CA GLY A 73 -16.45 -4.58 -4.76
C GLY A 73 -17.01 -3.52 -5.73
N GLU A 74 -17.61 -2.44 -5.25
CA GLU A 74 -18.00 -1.30 -6.10
C GLU A 74 -17.15 -0.06 -5.79
N VAL A 75 -17.11 0.86 -6.76
CA VAL A 75 -16.48 2.18 -6.55
C VAL A 75 -17.21 2.91 -5.42
N GLY A 76 -16.44 3.41 -4.45
CA GLY A 76 -16.95 4.03 -3.22
C GLY A 76 -17.11 3.07 -2.04
N ALA A 77 -16.84 1.77 -2.20
CA ALA A 77 -16.72 0.86 -1.06
C ALA A 77 -15.56 1.28 -0.16
N ILE A 78 -15.80 1.31 1.15
CA ILE A 78 -14.80 1.69 2.16
C ILE A 78 -14.63 0.57 3.16
N SER A 79 -13.39 0.13 3.38
CA SER A 79 -12.99 -0.72 4.50
C SER A 79 -12.24 0.11 5.53
N TYR A 80 -12.89 0.36 6.67
CA TYR A 80 -12.31 1.05 7.82
C TYR A 80 -11.73 0.04 8.80
N TRP A 81 -10.58 0.35 9.39
CA TRP A 81 -9.99 -0.43 10.47
C TRP A 81 -9.52 0.44 11.64
N ASN A 82 -9.65 -0.10 12.84
CA ASN A 82 -9.07 0.42 14.07
C ASN A 82 -8.32 -0.71 14.78
N GLY A 83 -7.00 -0.70 14.68
CA GLY A 83 -6.12 -1.72 15.22
C GLY A 83 -5.20 -1.22 16.34
N ASN A 84 -4.23 -2.05 16.67
CA ASN A 84 -3.18 -1.80 17.66
C ASN A 84 -2.14 -0.77 17.18
N LYS A 85 -1.06 -0.57 17.95
CA LYS A 85 -0.01 0.41 17.62
C LYS A 85 0.78 0.08 16.35
N ASP A 86 0.77 -1.17 15.91
CA ASP A 86 1.55 -1.63 14.75
C ASP A 86 0.77 -1.47 13.44
N VAL A 87 -0.56 -1.56 13.49
CA VAL A 87 -1.46 -1.41 12.32
C VAL A 87 -2.09 -0.02 12.23
N GLY A 88 -2.30 0.63 13.38
CA GLY A 88 -2.89 1.96 13.46
C GLY A 88 -4.40 1.98 13.17
N GLU A 89 -4.88 3.18 12.84
CA GLU A 89 -6.27 3.43 12.46
C GLU A 89 -6.30 4.05 11.08
N GLY A 90 -7.16 3.55 10.19
CA GLY A 90 -7.27 4.06 8.83
C GLY A 90 -8.44 3.47 8.07
N GLU A 91 -8.52 3.84 6.80
CA GLU A 91 -9.54 3.34 5.89
C GLU A 91 -9.00 3.24 4.46
N GLN A 92 -9.57 2.30 3.69
CA GLN A 92 -9.27 2.10 2.28
C GLN A 92 -10.57 2.26 1.49
N GLU A 93 -10.58 3.14 0.50
CA GLU A 93 -11.73 3.39 -0.38
C GLU A 93 -11.40 2.97 -1.81
N ILE A 94 -12.27 2.19 -2.46
CA ILE A 94 -12.13 1.92 -3.90
C ILE A 94 -12.48 3.19 -4.68
N LYS A 95 -11.53 3.74 -5.43
CA LYS A 95 -11.71 4.95 -6.23
C LYS A 95 -12.09 4.64 -7.68
N ASN A 96 -11.59 3.53 -8.22
CA ASN A 96 -11.80 3.15 -9.60
C ASN A 96 -11.61 1.64 -9.79
N ILE A 97 -12.36 1.06 -10.71
CA ILE A 97 -12.25 -0.35 -11.11
C ILE A 97 -12.25 -0.41 -12.63
N VAL A 98 -11.16 -0.91 -13.20
CA VAL A 98 -11.09 -1.34 -14.59
C VAL A 98 -11.33 -2.85 -14.59
N GLU A 99 -12.57 -3.24 -14.95
CA GLU A 99 -13.02 -4.63 -14.90
C GLU A 99 -12.04 -5.57 -15.63
N GLY A 100 -11.58 -6.60 -14.91
CA GLY A 100 -10.64 -7.58 -15.42
C GLY A 100 -9.21 -7.08 -15.60
N ASP A 101 -8.82 -5.91 -15.09
CA ASP A 101 -7.45 -5.40 -15.23
C ASP A 101 -6.89 -4.79 -13.93
N ARG A 102 -7.54 -3.76 -13.38
CA ARG A 102 -6.95 -2.95 -12.30
C ARG A 102 -7.99 -2.42 -11.33
N ILE A 103 -7.66 -2.47 -10.04
CA ILE A 103 -8.44 -1.87 -8.95
C ILE A 103 -7.57 -0.80 -8.32
N GLU A 104 -8.11 0.41 -8.21
CA GLU A 104 -7.43 1.56 -7.62
C GLU A 104 -8.18 1.97 -6.36
N SER A 105 -7.42 2.16 -5.28
CA SER A 105 -7.96 2.50 -3.97
C SER A 105 -7.15 3.63 -3.35
N GLU A 106 -7.78 4.45 -2.52
CA GLU A 106 -7.11 5.44 -1.70
C GLU A 106 -7.04 4.93 -0.28
N LEU A 107 -5.83 4.89 0.28
CA LEU A 107 -5.52 4.45 1.63
C LEU A 107 -5.29 5.67 2.50
N ARG A 108 -6.16 5.88 3.50
CA ARG A 108 -6.12 6.99 4.43
C ARG A 108 -5.76 6.50 5.82
N PHE A 109 -4.53 6.73 6.26
CA PHE A 109 -4.14 6.54 7.65
C PHE A 109 -4.61 7.72 8.49
N LEU A 110 -5.28 7.45 9.61
CA LEU A 110 -5.81 8.45 10.54
C LEU A 110 -4.94 8.58 11.79
N LYS A 111 -4.42 7.46 12.32
CA LYS A 111 -3.53 7.42 13.49
C LYS A 111 -2.42 6.37 13.31
N PRO A 112 -1.22 6.59 13.90
CA PRO A 112 -0.82 7.75 14.71
C PRO A 112 -0.48 9.00 13.89
N TRP A 113 -0.24 8.86 12.59
CA TRP A 113 0.06 9.96 11.68
C TRP A 113 -0.94 9.97 10.53
N LYS A 114 -1.45 11.14 10.18
CA LYS A 114 -2.34 11.28 9.03
C LYS A 114 -1.53 11.17 7.74
N SER A 115 -1.88 10.22 6.89
CA SER A 115 -1.28 10.06 5.57
C SER A 115 -2.33 9.59 4.58
N ILE A 116 -2.14 9.96 3.32
CA ILE A 116 -2.95 9.48 2.20
C ILE A 116 -1.97 8.87 1.20
N SER A 117 -2.27 7.66 0.76
CA SER A 117 -1.49 6.91 -0.21
C SER A 117 -2.42 6.32 -1.24
N ASP A 118 -2.03 6.34 -2.51
CA ASP A 118 -2.74 5.63 -3.55
C ASP A 118 -2.29 4.17 -3.54
N CYS A 119 -3.24 3.24 -3.59
CA CYS A 119 -3.02 1.81 -3.67
C CYS A 119 -3.59 1.29 -4.97
N TYR A 120 -2.94 0.31 -5.57
CA TYR A 120 -3.50 -0.38 -6.71
C TYR A 120 -3.18 -1.88 -6.67
N THR A 121 -4.10 -2.65 -7.20
CA THR A 121 -3.91 -4.05 -7.53
C THR A 121 -4.20 -4.25 -9.00
N LYS A 122 -3.29 -4.86 -9.73
CA LYS A 122 -3.41 -5.14 -11.17
C LYS A 122 -3.28 -6.64 -11.43
N VAL A 123 -4.04 -7.15 -12.38
CA VAL A 123 -3.96 -8.53 -12.85
C VAL A 123 -3.59 -8.57 -14.33
N GLU A 124 -2.63 -9.42 -14.67
CA GLU A 124 -2.21 -9.65 -16.05
C GLU A 124 -2.33 -11.14 -16.38
N ASP A 125 -2.84 -11.44 -17.58
CA ASP A 125 -2.89 -12.82 -18.06
C ASP A 125 -1.47 -13.30 -18.38
N VAL A 126 -1.14 -14.53 -17.98
CA VAL A 126 0.13 -15.17 -18.30
C VAL A 126 -0.11 -16.61 -18.77
N PRO A 127 0.77 -17.16 -19.64
CA PRO A 127 0.55 -18.48 -20.22
C PRO A 127 0.31 -19.59 -19.19
N ASN A 128 -0.40 -20.64 -19.63
CA ASN A 128 -0.74 -21.84 -18.83
C ASN A 128 -1.81 -21.61 -17.76
N GLY A 129 -2.76 -20.70 -17.98
CA GLY A 129 -3.89 -20.48 -17.08
C GLY A 129 -3.46 -19.86 -15.73
N LYS A 130 -2.36 -19.12 -15.75
CA LYS A 130 -1.83 -18.41 -14.60
C LYS A 130 -2.21 -16.93 -14.70
N THR A 131 -2.15 -16.22 -13.58
CA THR A 131 -2.37 -14.78 -13.52
C THR A 131 -1.24 -14.13 -12.75
N LYS A 132 -0.66 -13.08 -13.31
CA LYS A 132 0.28 -12.23 -12.61
C LYS A 132 -0.49 -11.17 -11.82
N VAL A 133 -0.33 -11.15 -10.51
CA VAL A 133 -0.91 -10.12 -9.63
C VAL A 133 0.18 -9.15 -9.24
N ILE A 134 -0.07 -7.87 -9.43
CA ILE A 134 0.81 -6.77 -9.01
C ILE A 134 0.07 -5.98 -7.94
N TRP A 135 0.71 -5.77 -6.79
CA TRP A 135 0.17 -4.96 -5.71
C TRP A 135 1.18 -3.88 -5.33
N GLY A 136 0.73 -2.64 -5.23
CA GLY A 136 1.62 -1.52 -4.94
C GLY A 136 0.97 -0.31 -4.32
N PHE A 137 1.82 0.55 -3.76
CA PHE A 137 1.49 1.88 -3.28
C PHE A 137 2.24 2.93 -4.07
N THR A 138 1.52 3.98 -4.43
CA THR A 138 2.06 5.23 -4.97
C THR A 138 1.69 6.38 -4.06
N GLY A 139 2.52 7.41 -4.02
CA GLY A 139 2.19 8.61 -3.27
C GLY A 139 3.23 9.70 -3.39
N GLU A 140 2.91 10.85 -2.82
CA GLU A 140 3.78 12.02 -2.78
C GLU A 140 4.45 12.18 -1.42
N ASN A 141 5.76 12.40 -1.45
CA ASN A 141 6.55 12.70 -0.27
C ASN A 141 6.52 14.20 0.00
N LYS A 142 5.67 14.63 0.93
CA LYS A 142 5.68 16.02 1.40
C LYS A 142 6.92 16.30 2.25
N PHE A 143 7.41 17.54 2.22
CA PHE A 143 8.49 17.97 3.12
C PHE A 143 8.02 17.91 4.58
N PRO A 144 8.83 17.39 5.54
CA PRO A 144 10.21 16.92 5.39
C PRO A 144 10.35 15.40 5.15
N MET A 145 9.25 14.65 4.95
CA MET A 145 9.29 13.19 4.75
C MET A 145 10.08 12.78 3.50
N ASN A 146 10.12 13.62 2.46
CA ASN A 146 10.97 13.38 1.29
C ASN A 146 12.47 13.24 1.64
N ILE A 147 12.98 14.06 2.56
CA ILE A 147 14.36 13.97 3.04
C ILE A 147 14.55 12.70 3.87
N VAL A 148 13.58 12.33 4.72
CA VAL A 148 13.62 11.08 5.49
C VAL A 148 13.69 9.88 4.56
N MET A 149 12.94 9.87 3.45
CA MET A 149 12.95 8.78 2.48
C MET A 149 14.25 8.63 1.67
N LEU A 150 15.11 9.65 1.63
CA LEU A 150 16.49 9.48 1.13
C LEU A 150 17.30 8.49 1.97
N PHE A 151 16.96 8.35 3.26
CA PHE A 151 17.63 7.48 4.21
C PHE A 151 16.79 6.24 4.58
N MET A 152 15.47 6.30 4.39
CA MET A 152 14.53 5.21 4.62
C MET A 152 13.84 4.81 3.30
N SER A 153 14.26 3.68 2.73
CA SER A 153 13.62 3.14 1.53
C SER A 153 12.23 2.58 1.86
N MET A 154 11.19 3.09 1.21
CA MET A 154 9.83 2.53 1.31
C MET A 154 9.81 1.04 0.95
N ASP A 155 10.63 0.63 -0.02
CA ASP A 155 10.80 -0.78 -0.37
C ASP A 155 11.24 -1.63 0.83
N LYS A 156 12.15 -1.12 1.66
CA LYS A 156 12.57 -1.82 2.90
C LYS A 156 11.49 -1.82 3.98
N MET A 157 10.60 -0.83 3.98
CA MET A 157 9.55 -0.68 4.99
C MET A 157 8.34 -1.57 4.70
N VAL A 158 7.86 -1.57 3.45
CA VAL A 158 6.61 -2.26 3.06
C VAL A 158 6.82 -3.41 2.08
N GLY A 159 7.99 -3.53 1.44
CA GLY A 159 8.24 -4.57 0.44
C GLY A 159 8.11 -5.99 0.99
N LYS A 160 8.58 -6.22 2.24
CA LYS A 160 8.40 -7.52 2.91
C LYS A 160 6.94 -7.84 3.22
N ASP A 161 6.18 -6.83 3.65
CA ASP A 161 4.75 -6.98 3.90
C ASP A 161 4.02 -7.34 2.59
N PHE A 162 4.38 -6.69 1.48
CA PHE A 162 3.84 -7.03 0.15
C PHE A 162 4.20 -8.43 -0.31
N GLU A 163 5.45 -8.87 -0.14
CA GLU A 163 5.89 -10.22 -0.46
C GLU A 163 5.12 -11.27 0.37
N GLU A 164 4.97 -11.06 1.69
CA GLU A 164 4.21 -11.96 2.55
C GLU A 164 2.73 -11.99 2.18
N GLY A 165 2.14 -10.81 1.91
CA GLY A 165 0.75 -10.69 1.50
C GLY A 165 0.47 -11.41 0.19
N LEU A 166 1.27 -11.15 -0.85
CA LEU A 166 1.14 -11.82 -2.14
C LEU A 166 1.40 -13.33 -2.06
N SER A 167 2.35 -13.77 -1.24
CA SER A 167 2.57 -15.20 -0.98
C SER A 167 1.34 -15.82 -0.32
N THR A 168 0.73 -15.16 0.65
CA THR A 168 -0.50 -15.64 1.31
C THR A 168 -1.65 -15.68 0.33
N LEU A 169 -1.82 -14.63 -0.49
CA LEU A 169 -2.83 -14.53 -1.55
C LEU A 169 -2.71 -15.71 -2.52
N LYS A 170 -1.49 -16.00 -2.98
CA LYS A 170 -1.21 -17.14 -3.85
C LYS A 170 -1.68 -18.44 -3.20
N THR A 171 -1.26 -18.72 -1.97
CA THR A 171 -1.67 -19.93 -1.25
C THR A 171 -3.20 -20.01 -1.06
N THR A 172 -3.84 -18.90 -0.67
CA THR A 172 -5.30 -18.84 -0.48
C THR A 172 -6.03 -19.14 -1.78
N LEU A 173 -5.64 -18.53 -2.90
CA LEU A 173 -6.30 -18.72 -4.18
C LEU A 173 -6.01 -20.11 -4.77
N GLU A 174 -4.77 -20.60 -4.72
CA GLU A 174 -4.41 -21.93 -5.25
C GLU A 174 -4.98 -23.09 -4.43
N SER A 175 -5.36 -22.86 -3.16
CA SER A 175 -6.02 -23.86 -2.29
C SER A 175 -7.54 -23.94 -2.44
N ARG A 176 -8.17 -22.99 -3.14
CA ARG A 176 -9.61 -22.99 -3.39
C ARG A 176 -9.90 -23.90 -4.59
N GLU A 177 -10.82 -24.84 -4.42
CA GLU A 177 -11.28 -25.74 -5.49
C GLU A 177 -12.07 -25.00 -6.57
#